data_AF-A0A0R2UZK2-F1
#
_entry.id   AF-A0A0R2UZK2-F1
#
_cell.length_a   1.000
_cell.length_b   1.000
_cell.length_c   1.000
_cell.angle_alpha   90.00
_cell.angle_beta   90.00
_cell.angle_gamma   90.00
#
_symmetry.space_group_name_H-M   'P 1'
#
loop_
_entity.id
_entity.type
_entity.pdbx_description
1 polymer ?
#
loop_
_entity_poly.entity_id
_entity_poly.type
_entity_poly.pdbx_seq_one_letter_code
_entity_poly.pdbx_strand_id
1 'polypeptide(L)' 'MSNTKKHIQIVTKDGQPFPVPPEGSLGLLALGYVGLVAWRQVRTAFIQQMKEAEAAKAASGQVQSQSPDNEASKKEH' A
#
# COMPACT_ATOMS: atom_id res chain seq x y z
N MET A 1 -29.77 12.23 -7.97
CA MET A 1 -28.76 12.34 -9.03
C MET A 1 -27.59 11.45 -8.65
N SER A 2 -27.44 10.29 -9.29
CA SER A 2 -26.38 9.32 -8.96
C SER A 2 -25.02 9.87 -9.41
N ASN A 3 -24.19 10.28 -8.45
CA ASN A 3 -22.86 10.81 -8.72
C ASN A 3 -21.89 9.62 -8.94
N THR A 4 -21.89 9.05 -10.14
CA THR A 4 -21.01 7.95 -10.53
C THR A 4 -19.56 8.46 -10.62
N LYS A 5 -18.75 8.24 -9.59
CA LYS A 5 -17.31 8.50 -9.62
C LYS A 5 -16.69 7.70 -10.78
N LYS A 6 -16.38 8.36 -11.89
CA LYS A 6 -15.65 7.75 -13.02
C LYS A 6 -14.20 7.49 -12.59
N HIS A 7 -13.81 6.22 -12.61
CA HIS A 7 -12.41 5.82 -12.38
C HIS A 7 -11.59 6.15 -13.62
N ILE A 8 -10.46 6.84 -13.46
CA ILE A 8 -9.58 7.18 -14.57
C ILE A 8 -8.62 6.01 -14.80
N GLN A 9 -8.56 5.51 -16.03
CA GLN A 9 -7.58 4.51 -16.44
C GLN A 9 -6.53 5.19 -17.33
N ILE A 10 -5.26 4.97 -17.02
CA ILE A 10 -4.13 5.43 -17.84
C ILE A 10 -3.73 4.28 -18.75
N VAL A 11 -3.56 4.57 -20.03
CA VAL A 11 -3.09 3.61 -21.03
C VAL A 11 -1.77 4.08 -21.63
N THR A 12 -0.88 3.13 -21.93
CA THR A 12 0.36 3.39 -22.64
C THR A 12 0.06 3.68 -24.11
N LYS A 13 1.08 4.14 -24.86
CA LYS A 13 0.95 4.40 -26.29
C LYS A 13 0.55 3.15 -27.09
N ASP A 14 0.92 1.97 -26.60
CA ASP A 14 0.56 0.67 -27.20
C ASP A 14 -0.84 0.19 -26.77
N GLY A 15 -1.60 1.03 -26.07
CA GLY A 15 -2.96 0.73 -25.60
C GLY A 15 -3.02 -0.16 -24.37
N GLN A 16 -1.89 -0.49 -23.74
CA GLN A 16 -1.86 -1.34 -22.55
C GLN A 16 -2.21 -0.55 -21.30
N PRO A 17 -2.94 -1.13 -20.33
CA PRO A 17 -3.24 -0.46 -19.07
C PRO A 17 -1.95 -0.20 -18.29
N PHE A 18 -1.79 1.03 -17.80
CA PHE A 18 -0.67 1.44 -16.97
C PHE A 18 -1.09 1.36 -15.49
N PRO A 19 -0.47 0.47 -14.68
CA PRO A 19 -0.76 0.40 -13.25
C PRO A 19 -0.23 1.66 -12.55
N VAL A 20 -1.12 2.43 -11.94
CA VAL A 20 -0.76 3.67 -11.24
C VAL A 20 -0.23 3.32 -9.85
N PRO A 21 1.03 3.67 -9.52
CA PRO A 21 1.59 3.41 -8.19
C PRO A 21 0.93 4.27 -7.09
N PRO A 22 0.62 3.71 -5.90
CA PRO A 22 0.06 4.46 -4.77
C PRO A 22 1.02 5.51 -4.20
N GLU A 23 2.33 5.28 -4.28
CA GLU A 23 3.40 6.22 -3.90
C GLU A 23 3.52 7.41 -4.87
N GLY A 24 2.95 7.28 -6.07
CA GLY A 24 3.02 8.27 -7.13
C GLY A 24 4.19 8.04 -8.10
N SER A 25 4.24 8.83 -9.18
CA SER A 25 5.29 8.74 -10.20
C SER A 25 5.42 10.07 -10.93
N LEU A 26 6.63 10.42 -11.36
CA LEU A 26 6.89 11.61 -12.17
C LEU A 26 6.05 11.63 -13.47
N GLY A 27 5.80 10.46 -14.06
CA GLY A 27 4.96 10.33 -15.26
C GLY A 27 3.51 10.77 -15.02
N LEU A 28 2.99 10.62 -13.80
CA LEU A 28 1.63 11.07 -13.47
C LEU A 28 1.54 12.60 -13.39
N LEU A 29 2.61 13.26 -12.96
CA LEU A 29 2.70 14.73 -12.98
C LEU A 29 2.81 15.26 -14.41
N ALA A 30 3.54 14.56 -15.29
CA ALA A 30 3.64 14.92 -16.71
C ALA A 30 2.29 14.84 -17.43
N LEU A 31 1.38 13.97 -16.98
CA LEU A 31 -0.01 13.90 -17.47
C LEU A 31 -0.92 14.99 -16.89
N GLY A 32 -0.40 15.84 -16.00
CA GLY A 32 -1.11 16.96 -15.39
C GLY A 32 -2.30 16.52 -14.54
N TYR A 33 -3.42 17.23 -14.70
CA TYR A 33 -4.63 17.03 -13.89
C TYR A 33 -5.14 15.58 -13.91
N VAL A 34 -5.14 14.94 -15.09
CA VAL A 34 -5.66 13.57 -15.26
C VAL A 34 -4.82 12.57 -14.45
N GLY A 35 -3.49 12.70 -14.50
CA GLY A 35 -2.59 11.84 -13.74
C GLY A 35 -2.72 12.05 -12.23
N LEU A 36 -2.89 13.29 -11.78
CA LEU A 36 -3.15 13.61 -10.37
C LEU A 36 -4.45 13.01 -9.85
N VAL A 37 -5.52 13.05 -10.64
CA VAL A 37 -6.80 12.44 -10.26
C VAL A 37 -6.69 10.92 -10.18
N ALA A 38 -6.05 10.28 -11.17
CA ALA A 38 -5.83 8.83 -11.15
C ALA A 38 -5.02 8.40 -9.91
N TRP A 39 -3.95 9.14 -9.59
CA TRP A 39 -3.16 8.89 -8.39
C TRP A 39 -3.96 9.01 -7.09
N ARG A 40 -4.77 10.06 -6.94
CA ARG A 40 -5.61 10.26 -5.74
C ARG A 40 -6.61 9.13 -5.54
N GLN A 41 -7.15 8.57 -6.62
CA GLN A 41 -8.07 7.42 -6.55
C GLN A 41 -7.35 6.19 -5.98
N VAL A 42 -6.18 5.85 -6.53
CA VAL A 42 -5.39 4.71 -6.04
C VAL A 42 -4.89 4.93 -4.61
N ARG A 43 -4.35 6.11 -4.30
CA ARG A 43 -3.83 6.43 -2.97
C ARG A 43 -4.90 6.33 -1.89
N THR A 44 -6.12 6.78 -2.16
CA THR A 44 -7.23 6.69 -1.20
C THR A 44 -7.61 5.24 -0.94
N ALA A 45 -7.71 4.42 -1.99
CA ALA A 45 -8.00 3.00 -1.86
C ALA A 45 -6.90 2.27 -1.08
N PHE A 46 -5.63 2.58 -1.36
CA PHE A 46 -4.48 2.00 -0.68
C PHE A 46 -4.45 2.32 0.83
N ILE A 47 -4.65 3.59 1.19
CA ILE A 47 -4.70 4.01 2.62
C ILE A 47 -5.84 3.30 3.34
N GLN A 48 -6.99 3.16 2.71
CA GLN A 48 -8.14 2.47 3.30
C GLN A 48 -7.82 0.99 3.55
N GLN A 49 -7.22 0.30 2.57
CA GLN A 49 -6.79 -1.10 2.72
C GLN A 49 -5.72 -1.26 3.82
N MET A 50 -4.75 -0.34 3.90
CA MET A 50 -3.73 -0.39 4.95
C MET A 50 -4.35 -0.20 6.34
N LYS A 51 -5.31 0.73 6.48
CA LYS A 51 -6.01 0.97 7.74
C LYS A 51 -6.83 -0.26 8.17
N GLU A 52 -7.50 -0.93 7.23
CA GLU A 52 -8.23 -2.17 7.48
C GLU A 52 -7.28 -3.32 7.85
N ALA A 53 -6.14 -3.45 7.17
CA ALA A 53 -5.13 -4.45 7.47
C ALA A 53 -4.47 -4.21 8.84
N GLU A 54 -4.22 -2.96 9.20
CA GLU A 54 -3.70 -2.57 10.52
C GLU A 54 -4.74 -2.85 11.62
N ALA A 55 -6.01 -2.50 11.40
CA ALA A 55 -7.09 -2.83 12.33
C ALA A 55 -7.26 -4.34 12.50
N ALA A 56 -7.15 -5.11 11.42
CA ALA A 56 -7.18 -6.57 11.47
C ALA A 56 -5.97 -7.14 12.22
N LYS A 57 -4.76 -6.60 12.00
CA LYS A 57 -3.55 -6.98 12.75
C LYS A 57 -3.62 -6.62 14.23
N ALA A 58 -4.19 -5.47 14.56
CA ALA A 58 -4.40 -5.04 15.94
C ALA A 58 -5.45 -5.91 16.65
N ALA A 59 -6.47 -6.39 15.92
CA ALA A 59 -7.44 -7.35 16.45
C ALA A 59 -6.86 -8.77 16.57
N SER A 60 -5.88 -9.15 15.75
CA SER A 60 -5.23 -10.47 15.74
C SER A 60 -3.94 -10.52 16.58
N GLY A 61 -3.94 -9.93 17.78
CA GLY A 61 -2.77 -9.73 18.64
C GLY A 61 -1.73 -10.86 18.60
N GLN A 62 -0.57 -10.58 17.99
CA GLN A 62 0.63 -11.39 18.16
C GLN A 62 1.45 -10.84 19.33
N VAL A 63 1.26 -11.48 20.48
CA VAL A 63 2.32 -11.63 21.48
C VAL A 63 3.37 -12.56 20.87
N GLN A 64 4.51 -12.01 20.49
CA GLN A 64 5.72 -12.82 20.37
C GLN A 64 6.95 -12.00 20.80
N SER A 65 6.98 -11.72 22.09
CA SER A 65 8.20 -11.57 22.86
C SER A 65 8.81 -12.95 23.07
N GLN A 66 9.86 -13.27 22.32
CA GLN A 66 10.86 -14.27 22.72
C GLN A 66 12.24 -13.75 22.34
N SER A 67 12.80 -12.95 23.24
CA SER A 67 14.25 -12.92 23.43
C SER A 67 14.64 -14.23 24.11
N PRO A 68 15.54 -15.05 23.53
CA PRO A 68 16.32 -15.95 24.34
C PRO A 68 17.54 -15.17 24.85
N ASP A 69 17.35 -14.45 25.95
CA ASP A 69 18.38 -14.39 26.98
C ASP A 69 18.50 -15.81 27.54
N ASN A 70 19.50 -16.57 27.08
CA ASN A 70 20.03 -17.65 27.89
C ASN A 70 21.54 -17.52 27.97
N GLU A 71 21.92 -16.73 28.96
CA GLU A 71 23.23 -16.63 29.56
C GLU A 71 23.71 -18.01 30.08
N ALA A 72 24.92 -18.37 29.65
CA ALA A 72 25.92 -19.17 30.36
C ALA A 72 25.60 -20.60 30.88
N SER A 73 26.61 -21.46 30.64
CA SER A 73 27.18 -22.41 31.61
C SER A 73 26.86 -23.90 31.45
N LYS A 74 27.82 -24.64 30.86
CA LYS A 74 28.29 -25.99 31.29
C LYS A 74 29.52 -26.37 30.45
N LYS A 75 30.74 -26.25 31.01
CA LYS A 75 31.53 -27.29 31.70
C LYS A 75 32.19 -28.33 30.77
N GLU A 76 33.52 -28.25 30.72
CA GLU A 76 34.51 -29.35 30.83
C GLU A 76 34.31 -30.65 30.02
N HIS A 77 35.13 -30.88 28.99
CA HIS A 77 36.24 -31.85 28.98
C HIS A 77 37.07 -31.73 27.70
#